data_AF-A0A6A5GHF7-F1
#
_entry.id   AF-A0A6A5GHF7-F1
#
_cell.length_a   1.000
_cell.length_b   1.000
_cell.length_c   1.000
_cell.angle_alpha   90.00
_cell.angle_beta   90.00
_cell.angle_gamma   90.00
#
_symmetry.space_group_name_H-M   'P 1'
#
loop_
_entity.id
_entity.type
_entity.pdbx_description
1 polymer ?
#
loop_
_entity_poly.entity_id
_entity_poly.type
_entity_poly.pdbx_seq_one_letter_code
_entity_poly.pdbx_strand_id
1 'polypeptide(L)'
;MFVTPAMSIYESTFAKSDKTDAILVVEGKKLHVNKAVLSFHSEYFKTLFNGEFKEKSMQEIPIKDVKFEDFAATLSLLYPCPIKPTEENAEKLLELAERFLIPSAKYSLELFMKMCKMEKMNKIRIADKCKFMDSPIDLSAFVLYNLRLWESAETSYKKYEKLCKAMGKEAISYEEYKYWFQMFYKQKERDDLPIPDIRCCILSDVINGKTAQKSMNDLCDVFKNHKIDKEDHGYWYKRFKNGHLFSQVTFSNLPEDVISEIAGTCDLTSYFQLRNVSHSLRSIVDHTKPPITHIIVECEENQISLNLNNEVPVIFTDLNDVDPPSDFPDHFYKFKDNDYQKVAFNYLEILLKNPKLQLDYVQLVFSDDTHNKNNQMFRDLLNSLSHKIHVKEFHIHFLTDKDIITVVKCVKPGTLKSLLVFENEDDEELSTIHELVETEQWRNAEIFLSGKLLDTSIEHFFHFDRFLINIKSLSMEDVMNLTSVS
;
A
#
# COMPACT_ATOMS: atom_id res chain seq x y z
N MET A 1 -28.85 -2.93 39.28
CA MET A 1 -29.21 -3.88 38.20
C MET A 1 -28.96 -3.18 36.88
N PHE A 2 -27.88 -3.52 36.19
CA PHE A 2 -27.69 -3.08 34.81
C PHE A 2 -28.62 -3.94 33.95
N VAL A 3 -29.66 -3.31 33.40
CA VAL A 3 -30.52 -3.95 32.40
C VAL A 3 -29.65 -4.12 31.16
N THR A 4 -29.23 -5.35 30.87
CA THR A 4 -28.60 -5.70 29.61
C THR A 4 -29.55 -5.24 28.49
N PRO A 5 -29.09 -4.41 27.52
CA PRO A 5 -29.94 -4.00 26.42
C PRO A 5 -30.52 -5.24 25.74
N ALA A 6 -31.81 -5.22 25.43
CA ALA A 6 -32.43 -6.29 24.67
C ALA A 6 -31.66 -6.44 23.34
N MET A 7 -31.17 -7.65 23.09
CA MET A 7 -30.42 -7.98 21.88
C MET A 7 -31.26 -7.62 20.65
N SER A 8 -30.66 -6.93 19.68
CA SER A 8 -31.37 -6.56 18.46
C SER A 8 -31.75 -7.81 17.66
N ILE A 9 -32.80 -7.71 16.81
CA ILE A 9 -33.24 -8.83 15.96
C ILE A 9 -32.09 -9.37 15.09
N TYR A 10 -31.18 -8.49 14.66
CA TYR A 10 -30.00 -8.83 13.87
C TYR A 10 -29.02 -9.68 14.68
N GLU A 11 -28.68 -9.26 15.89
CA GLU A 11 -27.75 -9.98 16.78
C GLU A 11 -28.34 -11.31 17.25
N SER A 12 -29.65 -11.38 17.52
CA SER A 12 -30.30 -12.64 17.91
C SER A 12 -30.34 -13.65 16.75
N THR A 13 -30.48 -13.16 15.51
CA THR A 13 -30.53 -14.02 14.31
C THR A 13 -29.19 -14.70 14.04
N PHE A 14 -28.08 -14.01 14.37
CA PHE A 14 -26.72 -14.49 14.12
C PHE A 14 -25.94 -14.73 15.42
N ALA A 15 -26.64 -15.12 16.49
CA ALA A 15 -26.03 -15.52 17.75
C ALA A 15 -25.25 -16.84 17.58
N LYS A 16 -24.18 -16.99 18.36
CA LYS A 16 -23.37 -18.22 18.36
C LYS A 16 -24.23 -19.43 18.71
N SER A 17 -24.13 -20.48 17.90
CA SER A 17 -24.78 -21.78 18.16
C SER A 17 -23.87 -22.94 17.80
N ASP A 18 -24.31 -24.16 18.10
CA ASP A 18 -23.69 -25.42 17.67
C ASP A 18 -23.66 -25.58 16.13
N LYS A 19 -24.45 -24.79 15.40
CA LYS A 19 -24.55 -24.82 13.93
C LYS A 19 -23.66 -23.79 13.23
N THR A 20 -22.96 -22.93 13.98
CA THR A 20 -22.12 -21.86 13.41
C THR A 20 -20.63 -22.19 13.55
N ASP A 21 -19.86 -22.04 12.47
CA ASP A 21 -18.44 -22.41 12.34
C ASP A 21 -17.57 -21.29 11.73
N ALA A 22 -18.14 -20.09 11.55
CA ALA A 22 -17.42 -18.88 11.16
C ALA A 22 -18.00 -17.63 11.82
N ILE A 23 -17.19 -16.57 11.90
CA ILE A 23 -17.58 -15.25 12.40
C ILE A 23 -17.25 -14.21 11.33
N LEU A 24 -18.27 -13.49 10.86
CA LEU A 24 -18.10 -12.30 10.02
C LEU A 24 -18.19 -11.06 10.90
N VAL A 25 -17.29 -10.09 10.71
CA VAL A 25 -17.27 -8.84 11.48
C VAL A 25 -17.60 -7.67 10.57
N VAL A 26 -18.69 -6.95 10.88
CA VAL A 26 -19.16 -5.77 10.15
C VAL A 26 -19.35 -4.64 11.14
N GLU A 27 -18.72 -3.48 10.90
CA GLU A 27 -18.79 -2.31 11.79
C GLU A 27 -18.49 -2.66 13.27
N GLY A 28 -17.56 -3.60 13.49
CA GLY A 28 -17.18 -4.09 14.82
C GLY A 28 -18.17 -5.07 15.46
N LYS A 29 -19.31 -5.36 14.83
CA LYS A 29 -20.33 -6.32 15.31
C LYS A 29 -20.14 -7.69 14.66
N LYS A 30 -20.44 -8.75 15.42
CA LYS A 30 -20.18 -10.15 15.03
C LYS A 30 -21.45 -10.83 14.51
N LEU A 31 -21.32 -11.53 13.39
CA LEU A 31 -22.33 -12.41 12.81
C LEU A 31 -21.79 -13.84 12.82
N HIS A 32 -22.35 -14.71 13.67
CA HIS A 32 -22.00 -16.13 13.67
C HIS A 32 -22.76 -16.85 12.56
N VAL A 33 -22.04 -17.46 11.63
CA VAL A 33 -22.59 -18.03 10.40
C VAL A 33 -22.14 -19.47 10.18
N ASN A 34 -22.76 -20.15 9.21
CA ASN A 34 -22.38 -21.48 8.78
C ASN A 34 -21.71 -21.43 7.40
N LYS A 35 -20.44 -21.85 7.31
CA LYS A 35 -19.62 -21.79 6.08
C LYS A 35 -20.25 -22.60 4.95
N ALA A 36 -20.80 -23.77 5.25
CA ALA A 36 -21.39 -24.64 4.23
C ALA A 36 -22.65 -24.03 3.62
N VAL A 37 -23.55 -23.47 4.44
CA VAL A 37 -24.76 -22.78 3.96
C VAL A 37 -24.41 -21.59 3.07
N LEU A 38 -23.50 -20.73 3.53
CA LEU A 38 -23.07 -19.55 2.76
C LEU A 38 -22.37 -19.96 1.45
N SER A 39 -21.47 -20.94 1.49
CA SER A 39 -20.75 -21.44 0.30
C SER A 39 -21.69 -22.08 -0.71
N PHE A 40 -22.76 -22.75 -0.25
CA PHE A 40 -23.75 -23.36 -1.13
C PHE A 40 -24.56 -22.31 -1.90
N HIS A 41 -24.87 -21.18 -1.24
CA HIS A 41 -25.70 -20.13 -1.83
C HIS A 41 -24.91 -19.00 -2.49
N SER A 42 -23.58 -18.96 -2.35
CA SER A 42 -22.75 -17.86 -2.85
C SER A 42 -21.35 -18.28 -3.25
N GLU A 43 -21.00 -18.02 -4.51
CA GLU A 43 -19.65 -18.28 -5.03
C GLU A 43 -18.62 -17.35 -4.39
N TYR A 44 -19.02 -16.14 -3.98
CA TYR A 44 -18.18 -15.24 -3.20
C TYR A 44 -17.77 -15.89 -1.87
N PHE A 45 -18.73 -16.37 -1.07
CA PHE A 45 -18.42 -16.98 0.23
C PHE A 45 -17.71 -18.32 0.09
N LYS A 46 -18.03 -19.10 -0.95
CA LYS A 46 -17.29 -20.33 -1.29
C LYS A 46 -15.82 -20.03 -1.56
N THR A 47 -15.53 -18.96 -2.31
CA THR A 47 -14.16 -18.51 -2.58
C THR A 47 -13.50 -17.96 -1.32
N LEU A 48 -14.22 -17.16 -0.52
CA LEU A 48 -13.72 -16.57 0.72
C LEU A 48 -13.30 -17.64 1.74
N PHE A 49 -14.09 -18.71 1.90
CA PHE A 49 -13.82 -19.74 2.91
C PHE A 49 -12.87 -20.84 2.44
N ASN A 50 -12.78 -21.10 1.13
CA ASN A 50 -12.01 -22.23 0.60
C ASN A 50 -10.77 -21.81 -0.23
N GLY A 51 -10.67 -20.55 -0.65
CA GLY A 51 -9.56 -20.03 -1.44
C GLY A 51 -8.27 -19.88 -0.62
N GLU A 52 -7.12 -19.86 -1.29
CA GLU A 52 -5.79 -19.73 -0.65
C GLU A 52 -5.47 -18.28 -0.25
N PHE A 53 -6.38 -17.63 0.48
CA PHE A 53 -6.23 -16.28 1.01
C PHE A 53 -6.03 -16.30 2.53
N LYS A 54 -5.56 -15.19 3.12
CA LYS A 54 -5.28 -15.10 4.57
C LYS A 54 -6.54 -15.31 5.42
N GLU A 55 -7.71 -14.96 4.86
CA GLU A 55 -9.04 -15.09 5.45
C GLU A 55 -9.45 -16.54 5.72
N LYS A 56 -8.91 -17.51 4.96
CA LYS A 56 -9.18 -18.95 5.15
C LYS A 56 -8.80 -19.44 6.55
N SER A 57 -7.70 -18.90 7.10
CA SER A 57 -7.21 -19.21 8.44
C SER A 57 -7.68 -18.24 9.53
N MET A 58 -8.45 -17.21 9.20
CA MET A 58 -8.93 -16.23 10.19
C MET A 58 -10.09 -16.79 11.02
N GLN A 59 -10.04 -16.54 12.33
CA GLN A 59 -11.15 -16.84 13.24
C GLN A 59 -12.31 -15.85 13.08
N GLU A 60 -11.99 -14.58 12.79
CA GLU A 60 -12.95 -13.50 12.58
C GLU A 60 -12.62 -12.81 11.24
N ILE A 61 -13.56 -12.82 10.31
CA ILE A 61 -13.35 -12.34 8.94
C ILE A 61 -14.02 -10.96 8.78
N PRO A 62 -13.25 -9.88 8.58
CA PRO A 62 -13.82 -8.54 8.45
C PRO A 62 -14.48 -8.36 7.08
N ILE A 63 -15.71 -7.85 7.06
CA ILE A 63 -16.41 -7.42 5.86
C ILE A 63 -16.54 -5.89 5.89
N LYS A 64 -15.89 -5.23 4.93
CA LYS A 64 -15.80 -3.76 4.84
C LYS A 64 -16.84 -3.18 3.88
N ASP A 65 -17.10 -1.88 4.04
CA ASP A 65 -17.97 -1.08 3.16
C ASP A 65 -19.42 -1.58 3.05
N VAL A 66 -19.96 -2.08 4.16
CA VAL A 66 -21.37 -2.48 4.31
C VAL A 66 -21.89 -2.05 5.69
N LYS A 67 -23.16 -1.65 5.75
CA LYS A 67 -23.85 -1.41 7.02
C LYS A 67 -24.24 -2.74 7.65
N PHE A 68 -24.06 -2.87 8.97
CA PHE A 68 -24.33 -4.10 9.71
C PHE A 68 -25.76 -4.62 9.49
N GLU A 69 -26.76 -3.74 9.62
CA GLU A 69 -28.17 -4.12 9.57
C GLU A 69 -28.60 -4.62 8.18
N ASP A 70 -28.19 -3.90 7.12
CA ASP A 70 -28.49 -4.29 5.74
C ASP A 70 -27.83 -5.64 5.40
N PHE A 71 -26.58 -5.83 5.81
CA PHE A 71 -25.85 -7.07 5.54
C PHE A 71 -26.44 -8.26 6.31
N ALA A 72 -26.77 -8.08 7.59
CA ALA A 72 -27.43 -9.10 8.40
C ALA A 72 -28.81 -9.46 7.81
N ALA A 73 -29.61 -8.48 7.40
CA ALA A 73 -30.89 -8.72 6.74
C ALA A 73 -30.71 -9.52 5.44
N THR A 74 -29.74 -9.18 4.58
CA THR A 74 -29.46 -9.93 3.34
C THR A 74 -29.05 -11.38 3.64
N LEU A 75 -28.14 -11.62 4.58
CA LEU A 75 -27.73 -12.98 4.93
C LEU A 75 -28.85 -13.80 5.56
N SER A 76 -29.76 -13.15 6.30
CA SER A 76 -30.86 -13.84 6.97
C SER A 76 -31.80 -14.55 5.98
N LEU A 77 -31.86 -14.08 4.72
CA LEU A 77 -32.62 -14.67 3.61
C LEU A 77 -32.18 -16.11 3.26
N LEU A 78 -31.01 -16.54 3.72
CA LEU A 78 -30.51 -17.91 3.53
C LEU A 78 -31.00 -18.89 4.60
N TYR A 79 -31.68 -18.40 5.63
CA TYR A 79 -32.12 -19.17 6.78
C TYR A 79 -33.66 -19.29 6.86
N PRO A 80 -34.21 -20.29 7.59
CA PRO A 80 -35.65 -20.56 7.60
C PRO A 80 -36.55 -19.42 8.11
N CYS A 81 -36.04 -18.54 8.97
CA CYS A 81 -36.77 -17.42 9.56
C CYS A 81 -36.06 -16.10 9.24
N PRO A 82 -36.13 -15.62 7.99
CA PRO A 82 -35.41 -14.43 7.59
C PRO A 82 -36.00 -13.16 8.22
N ILE A 83 -35.15 -12.16 8.39
CA ILE A 83 -35.58 -10.81 8.70
C ILE A 83 -36.34 -10.30 7.48
N LYS A 84 -37.60 -9.90 7.67
CA LYS A 84 -38.47 -9.51 6.55
C LYS A 84 -37.93 -8.25 5.87
N PRO A 85 -37.75 -8.26 4.54
CA PRO A 85 -37.47 -7.04 3.78
C PRO A 85 -38.58 -6.00 3.97
N THR A 86 -38.20 -4.73 3.96
CA THR A 86 -39.12 -3.58 3.98
C THR A 86 -39.01 -2.83 2.66
N GLU A 87 -39.97 -1.95 2.37
CA GLU A 87 -39.90 -1.13 1.16
C GLU A 87 -38.71 -0.16 1.17
N GLU A 88 -38.25 0.25 2.36
CA GLU A 88 -37.13 1.17 2.54
C GLU A 88 -35.77 0.50 2.31
N ASN A 89 -35.61 -0.76 2.73
CA ASN A 89 -34.33 -1.45 2.64
C ASN A 89 -34.19 -2.38 1.43
N ALA A 90 -35.29 -2.75 0.75
CA ALA A 90 -35.27 -3.77 -0.30
C ALA A 90 -34.30 -3.47 -1.45
N GLU A 91 -34.13 -2.20 -1.84
CA GLU A 91 -33.11 -1.80 -2.83
C GLU A 91 -31.70 -2.15 -2.33
N LYS A 92 -31.40 -1.80 -1.08
CA LYS A 92 -30.08 -2.01 -0.51
C LYS A 92 -29.78 -3.50 -0.31
N LEU A 93 -30.76 -4.27 0.14
CA LEU A 93 -30.61 -5.72 0.29
C LEU A 93 -30.33 -6.40 -1.05
N LEU A 94 -30.96 -5.90 -2.12
CA LEU A 94 -30.80 -6.43 -3.47
C LEU A 94 -29.41 -6.13 -4.04
N GLU A 95 -28.89 -4.90 -3.83
CA GLU A 95 -27.48 -4.57 -4.14
C GLU A 95 -26.50 -5.49 -3.43
N LEU A 96 -26.74 -5.80 -2.14
CA LEU A 96 -25.87 -6.69 -1.37
C LEU A 96 -25.97 -8.14 -1.86
N ALA A 97 -27.18 -8.63 -2.17
CA ALA A 97 -27.35 -9.96 -2.72
C ALA A 97 -26.60 -10.13 -4.04
N GLU A 98 -26.54 -9.08 -4.87
CA GLU A 98 -25.77 -9.06 -6.11
C GLU A 98 -24.26 -8.96 -5.86
N ARG A 99 -23.81 -8.00 -5.04
CA ARG A 99 -22.40 -7.81 -4.68
C ARG A 99 -21.75 -9.07 -4.10
N PHE A 100 -22.48 -9.77 -3.24
CA PHE A 100 -22.01 -10.99 -2.59
C PHE A 100 -22.42 -12.26 -3.33
N LEU A 101 -22.89 -12.15 -4.59
CA LEU A 101 -23.25 -13.26 -5.46
C LEU A 101 -24.15 -14.30 -4.78
N ILE A 102 -25.31 -13.88 -4.26
CA ILE A 102 -26.29 -14.69 -3.52
C ILE A 102 -27.60 -14.84 -4.32
N PRO A 103 -27.70 -15.77 -5.29
CA PRO A 103 -28.86 -15.82 -6.20
C PRO A 103 -30.20 -16.12 -5.52
N SER A 104 -30.18 -16.93 -4.45
CA SER A 104 -31.39 -17.27 -3.68
C SER A 104 -31.98 -16.05 -2.97
N ALA A 105 -31.12 -15.20 -2.40
CA ALA A 105 -31.53 -13.94 -1.78
C ALA A 105 -32.04 -12.95 -2.83
N LYS A 106 -31.33 -12.82 -3.97
CA LYS A 106 -31.76 -11.99 -5.11
C LYS A 106 -33.16 -12.38 -5.58
N TYR A 107 -33.41 -13.66 -5.83
CA TYR A 107 -34.73 -14.16 -6.26
C TYR A 107 -35.84 -13.85 -5.24
N SER A 108 -35.56 -14.04 -3.95
CA SER A 108 -36.51 -13.76 -2.86
C SER A 108 -36.88 -12.27 -2.78
N LEU A 109 -35.89 -11.40 -2.95
CA LEU A 109 -36.08 -9.95 -2.98
C LEU A 109 -36.82 -9.50 -4.24
N GLU A 110 -36.55 -10.08 -5.41
CA GLU A 110 -37.31 -9.80 -6.64
C GLU A 110 -38.79 -10.16 -6.50
N LEU A 111 -39.12 -11.28 -5.84
CA LEU A 111 -40.50 -11.65 -5.53
C LEU A 111 -41.15 -10.66 -4.56
N PHE A 112 -40.45 -10.28 -3.49
CA PHE A 112 -40.91 -9.25 -2.55
C PHE A 112 -41.22 -7.94 -3.29
N MET A 113 -40.33 -7.50 -4.17
CA MET A 113 -40.48 -6.28 -4.96
C MET A 113 -41.67 -6.33 -5.91
N LYS A 114 -41.98 -7.50 -6.49
CA LYS A 114 -43.21 -7.67 -7.28
C LYS A 114 -44.46 -7.45 -6.42
N MET A 115 -44.47 -7.95 -5.19
CA MET A 115 -45.67 -7.98 -4.33
C MET A 115 -45.87 -6.76 -3.42
N CYS A 116 -44.81 -6.01 -3.08
CA CYS A 116 -44.92 -4.90 -2.12
C CYS A 116 -45.77 -3.73 -2.66
N LYS A 117 -46.14 -2.76 -1.81
CA LYS A 117 -46.97 -1.61 -2.20
C LYS A 117 -46.14 -0.45 -2.75
N MET A 118 -44.83 -0.61 -2.83
CA MET A 118 -43.91 0.34 -3.41
C MET A 118 -44.43 0.87 -4.75
N GLU A 119 -44.30 2.18 -4.95
CA GLU A 119 -44.75 2.83 -6.17
C GLU A 119 -44.17 2.11 -7.39
N LYS A 120 -45.02 1.90 -8.41
CA LYS A 120 -44.64 1.21 -9.65
C LYS A 120 -43.33 1.76 -10.23
N MET A 121 -43.10 3.07 -10.10
CA MET A 121 -41.88 3.74 -10.57
C MET A 121 -40.63 3.38 -9.77
N ASN A 122 -40.73 3.25 -8.44
CA ASN A 122 -39.60 2.82 -7.62
C ASN A 122 -39.23 1.36 -7.88
N LYS A 123 -40.23 0.49 -8.09
CA LYS A 123 -39.99 -0.91 -8.49
C LYS A 123 -39.25 -1.00 -9.82
N ILE A 124 -39.64 -0.16 -10.78
CA ILE A 124 -39.02 -0.06 -12.11
C ILE A 124 -37.58 0.48 -11.98
N ARG A 125 -37.37 1.60 -11.29
CA ARG A 125 -36.03 2.17 -11.04
C ARG A 125 -35.08 1.16 -10.38
N ILE A 126 -35.58 0.40 -9.40
CA ILE A 126 -34.77 -0.60 -8.69
C ILE A 126 -34.54 -1.82 -9.59
N ALA A 127 -35.53 -2.27 -10.36
CA ALA A 127 -35.34 -3.31 -11.36
C ALA A 127 -34.31 -2.88 -12.44
N ASP A 128 -34.27 -1.60 -12.81
CA ASP A 128 -33.26 -1.02 -13.71
C ASP A 128 -31.90 -0.89 -13.04
N LYS A 129 -31.84 -0.70 -11.73
CA LYS A 129 -30.57 -0.78 -11.02
C LYS A 129 -30.04 -2.22 -11.01
N CYS A 130 -30.93 -3.21 -10.82
CA CYS A 130 -30.55 -4.60 -10.54
C CYS A 130 -30.48 -5.53 -11.75
N LYS A 131 -31.19 -5.23 -12.85
CA LYS A 131 -30.96 -5.88 -14.15
C LYS A 131 -29.67 -5.38 -14.82
N PHE A 132 -29.22 -4.20 -14.44
CA PHE A 132 -28.11 -3.50 -15.08
C PHE A 132 -26.90 -3.36 -14.14
N MET A 133 -26.95 -3.89 -12.91
CA MET A 133 -25.78 -4.00 -12.02
C MET A 133 -24.69 -4.95 -12.56
N ASP A 134 -25.04 -5.86 -13.48
CA ASP A 134 -24.09 -6.62 -14.31
C ASP A 134 -23.54 -5.79 -15.51
N SER A 135 -23.85 -4.49 -15.58
CA SER A 135 -23.46 -3.60 -16.65
C SER A 135 -22.91 -2.27 -16.15
N PRO A 136 -21.71 -1.83 -16.60
CA PRO A 136 -21.15 -0.52 -16.23
C PRO A 136 -21.92 0.65 -16.88
N ILE A 137 -23.20 0.47 -17.22
CA ILE A 137 -23.98 1.35 -18.09
C ILE A 137 -25.13 1.96 -17.30
N ASP A 138 -25.09 3.28 -17.11
CA ASP A 138 -26.28 4.03 -16.74
C ASP A 138 -27.08 4.37 -18.00
N LEU A 139 -27.97 3.44 -18.39
CA LEU A 139 -28.83 3.62 -19.56
C LEU A 139 -29.81 4.78 -19.37
N SER A 140 -30.14 5.12 -18.12
CA SER A 140 -31.01 6.25 -17.80
C SER A 140 -30.35 7.58 -18.17
N ALA A 141 -29.06 7.75 -17.84
CA ALA A 141 -28.25 8.90 -18.26
C ALA A 141 -28.28 9.06 -19.79
N PHE A 142 -28.02 7.95 -20.48
CA PHE A 142 -27.95 7.91 -21.93
C PHE A 142 -29.29 8.28 -22.58
N VAL A 143 -30.39 7.68 -22.12
CA VAL A 143 -31.72 7.95 -22.68
C VAL A 143 -32.13 9.41 -22.42
N LEU A 144 -31.92 9.91 -21.19
CA LEU A 144 -32.18 11.32 -20.84
C LEU A 144 -31.35 12.30 -21.67
N TYR A 145 -30.08 11.99 -21.90
CA TYR A 145 -29.19 12.79 -22.72
C TYR A 145 -29.70 12.93 -24.16
N ASN A 146 -30.02 11.81 -24.82
CA ASN A 146 -30.54 11.85 -26.19
C ASN A 146 -31.95 12.46 -26.26
N LEU A 147 -32.80 12.25 -25.25
CA LEU A 147 -34.11 12.90 -25.13
C LEU A 147 -33.99 14.43 -25.05
N ARG A 148 -33.10 14.94 -24.20
CA ARG A 148 -32.88 16.39 -24.01
C ARG A 148 -32.13 17.03 -25.19
N LEU A 149 -31.42 16.23 -25.98
CA LEU A 149 -30.91 16.61 -27.31
C LEU A 149 -31.98 16.56 -28.42
N TRP A 150 -33.25 16.33 -28.08
CA TRP A 150 -34.38 16.27 -29.01
C TRP A 150 -34.29 15.16 -30.06
N GLU A 151 -33.62 14.06 -29.74
CA GLU A 151 -33.51 12.93 -30.65
C GLU A 151 -34.77 12.06 -30.64
N SER A 152 -35.06 11.42 -31.77
CA SER A 152 -36.16 10.44 -31.84
C SER A 152 -35.79 9.15 -31.10
N ALA A 153 -36.79 8.37 -30.67
CA ALA A 153 -36.56 7.05 -30.07
C ALA A 153 -35.75 6.13 -30.99
N GLU A 154 -36.00 6.20 -32.31
CA GLU A 154 -35.29 5.40 -33.31
C GLU A 154 -33.81 5.82 -33.43
N THR A 155 -33.55 7.14 -33.47
CA THR A 155 -32.18 7.68 -33.51
C THR A 155 -31.40 7.30 -32.26
N SER A 156 -32.03 7.46 -31.10
CA SER A 156 -31.45 7.12 -29.80
C SER A 156 -31.15 5.62 -29.68
N TYR A 157 -32.06 4.77 -30.19
CA TYR A 157 -31.86 3.33 -30.24
C TYR A 157 -30.69 2.92 -31.16
N LYS A 158 -30.55 3.53 -32.34
CA LYS A 158 -29.40 3.25 -33.23
C LYS A 158 -28.06 3.57 -32.57
N LYS A 159 -28.01 4.64 -31.77
CA LYS A 159 -26.81 4.96 -30.98
C LYS A 159 -26.59 3.97 -29.83
N TYR A 160 -27.66 3.54 -29.18
CA TYR A 160 -27.62 2.50 -28.15
C TYR A 160 -27.08 1.17 -28.70
N GLU A 161 -27.53 0.73 -29.87
CA GLU A 161 -27.01 -0.49 -30.50
C GLU A 161 -25.51 -0.40 -30.78
N LYS A 162 -25.03 0.75 -31.30
CA LYS A 162 -23.59 0.97 -31.52
C LYS A 162 -22.83 0.95 -30.20
N LEU A 163 -23.38 1.56 -29.16
CA LEU A 163 -22.81 1.58 -27.82
C LEU A 163 -22.67 0.14 -27.30
N CYS A 164 -23.73 -0.66 -27.32
CA CYS A 164 -23.71 -2.07 -26.89
C CYS A 164 -22.68 -2.90 -27.65
N LYS A 165 -22.61 -2.75 -28.99
CA LYS A 165 -21.59 -3.40 -29.83
C LYS A 165 -20.17 -3.02 -29.41
N ALA A 166 -19.90 -1.74 -29.15
CA ALA A 166 -18.58 -1.28 -28.72
C ALA A 166 -18.17 -1.84 -27.33
N MET A 167 -19.15 -2.20 -26.50
CA MET A 167 -18.92 -2.81 -25.19
C MET A 167 -18.96 -4.34 -25.21
N GLY A 168 -19.16 -4.97 -26.38
CA GLY A 168 -19.30 -6.42 -26.49
C GLY A 168 -20.56 -6.99 -25.84
N LYS A 169 -21.64 -6.19 -25.75
CA LYS A 169 -22.92 -6.58 -25.14
C LYS A 169 -24.03 -6.70 -26.19
N GLU A 170 -24.98 -7.59 -25.92
CA GLU A 170 -26.21 -7.69 -26.69
C GLU A 170 -27.16 -6.54 -26.32
N ALA A 171 -27.77 -5.91 -27.33
CA ALA A 171 -28.74 -4.84 -27.14
C ALA A 171 -30.11 -5.43 -26.82
N ILE A 172 -30.86 -4.79 -25.91
CA ILE A 172 -32.28 -5.10 -25.72
C ILE A 172 -33.07 -4.80 -27.00
N SER A 173 -34.25 -5.40 -27.13
CA SER A 173 -35.15 -5.15 -28.27
C SER A 173 -35.53 -3.67 -28.41
N TYR A 174 -35.84 -3.22 -29.63
CA TYR A 174 -36.30 -1.86 -29.87
C TYR A 174 -37.60 -1.56 -29.11
N GLU A 175 -38.51 -2.52 -29.01
CA GLU A 175 -39.78 -2.41 -28.29
C GLU A 175 -39.55 -2.13 -26.80
N GLU A 176 -38.61 -2.85 -26.19
CA GLU A 176 -38.21 -2.64 -24.80
C GLU A 176 -37.52 -1.29 -24.63
N TYR A 177 -36.59 -0.94 -25.52
CA TYR A 177 -35.94 0.37 -25.48
C TYR A 177 -36.93 1.53 -25.65
N LYS A 178 -37.87 1.41 -26.58
CA LYS A 178 -38.89 2.42 -26.86
C LYS A 178 -39.82 2.63 -25.67
N TYR A 179 -40.18 1.56 -24.97
CA TYR A 179 -40.91 1.65 -23.71
C TYR A 179 -40.16 2.55 -22.71
N TRP A 180 -38.87 2.29 -22.50
CA TRP A 180 -38.02 3.11 -21.63
C TRP A 180 -37.92 4.56 -22.08
N PHE A 181 -37.66 4.79 -23.37
CA PHE A 181 -37.57 6.11 -23.96
C PHE A 181 -38.84 6.95 -23.71
N GLN A 182 -40.02 6.35 -23.88
CA GLN A 182 -41.30 7.00 -23.60
C GLN A 182 -41.53 7.25 -22.11
N MET A 183 -41.08 6.35 -21.25
CA MET A 183 -41.17 6.51 -19.79
C MET A 183 -40.33 7.70 -19.31
N PHE A 184 -39.08 7.81 -19.77
CA PHE A 184 -38.21 8.95 -19.44
C PHE A 184 -38.67 10.26 -20.08
N TYR A 185 -39.29 10.22 -21.28
CA TYR A 185 -39.88 11.41 -21.90
C TYR A 185 -40.92 12.09 -21.00
N LYS A 186 -41.72 11.33 -20.24
CA LYS A 186 -42.71 11.86 -19.28
C LYS A 186 -42.07 12.57 -18.08
N GLN A 187 -40.77 12.41 -17.89
CA GLN A 187 -40.02 12.91 -16.74
C GLN A 187 -38.95 13.93 -17.14
N LYS A 188 -38.91 14.35 -18.41
CA LYS A 188 -37.85 15.21 -18.96
C LYS A 188 -37.67 16.54 -18.23
N GLU A 189 -38.69 17.02 -17.51
CA GLU A 189 -38.72 18.30 -16.78
C GLU A 189 -38.31 18.18 -15.30
N ARG A 190 -38.02 16.98 -14.80
CA ARG A 190 -37.58 16.77 -13.42
C ARG A 190 -36.07 16.96 -13.29
N ASP A 191 -35.69 18.03 -12.62
CA ASP A 191 -34.30 18.40 -12.35
C ASP A 191 -33.82 17.97 -10.94
N ASP A 192 -34.69 17.37 -10.13
CA ASP A 192 -34.45 16.84 -8.79
C ASP A 192 -33.74 15.47 -8.78
N LEU A 193 -33.50 14.88 -9.94
CA LEU A 193 -32.85 13.58 -10.06
C LEU A 193 -31.33 13.68 -9.83
N PRO A 194 -30.71 12.72 -9.12
CA PRO A 194 -29.26 12.68 -8.92
C PRO A 194 -28.53 12.58 -10.27
N ILE A 195 -27.30 13.13 -10.34
CA ILE A 195 -26.46 13.06 -11.55
C ILE A 195 -26.27 11.60 -11.93
N PRO A 196 -26.82 11.18 -13.08
CA PRO A 196 -26.59 9.84 -13.57
C PRO A 196 -25.17 9.77 -14.16
N ASP A 197 -24.57 8.58 -14.18
CA ASP A 197 -23.19 8.42 -14.64
C ASP A 197 -23.03 8.84 -16.12
N ILE A 198 -22.39 9.99 -16.36
CA ILE A 198 -22.28 10.59 -17.69
C ILE A 198 -21.30 9.85 -18.61
N ARG A 199 -20.50 8.91 -18.10
CA ARG A 199 -19.45 8.23 -18.88
C ARG A 199 -20.01 7.51 -20.11
N CYS A 200 -21.23 6.98 -20.03
CA CYS A 200 -21.92 6.39 -21.19
C CYS A 200 -22.27 7.41 -22.27
N CYS A 201 -22.64 8.63 -21.88
CA CYS A 201 -22.92 9.71 -22.81
C CYS A 201 -21.63 10.13 -23.53
N ILE A 202 -20.52 10.25 -22.79
CA ILE A 202 -19.18 10.54 -23.35
C ILE A 202 -18.76 9.43 -24.32
N LEU A 203 -18.88 8.16 -23.94
CA LEU A 203 -18.53 7.04 -24.82
C LEU A 203 -19.40 7.03 -26.09
N SER A 204 -20.71 7.27 -25.96
CA SER A 204 -21.59 7.35 -27.13
C SER A 204 -21.21 8.51 -28.06
N ASP A 205 -20.87 9.67 -27.49
CA ASP A 205 -20.41 10.82 -28.25
C ASP A 205 -19.13 10.51 -29.03
N VAL A 206 -18.17 9.83 -28.40
CA VAL A 206 -16.94 9.36 -29.06
C VAL A 206 -17.25 8.38 -30.20
N ILE A 207 -18.07 7.35 -29.96
CA ILE A 207 -18.46 6.35 -30.96
C ILE A 207 -19.17 7.00 -32.16
N ASN A 208 -19.97 8.04 -31.91
CA ASN A 208 -20.69 8.76 -32.95
C ASN A 208 -19.89 9.94 -33.54
N GLY A 209 -18.59 10.05 -33.23
CA GLY A 209 -17.69 11.02 -33.83
C GLY A 209 -17.90 12.48 -33.39
N LYS A 210 -18.60 12.70 -32.28
CA LYS A 210 -18.79 14.05 -31.71
C LYS A 210 -17.47 14.53 -31.10
N THR A 211 -17.08 15.78 -31.35
CA THR A 211 -15.84 16.36 -30.81
C THR A 211 -15.90 16.53 -29.29
N ALA A 212 -14.75 16.56 -28.62
CA ALA A 212 -14.66 16.74 -27.16
C ALA A 212 -15.38 18.01 -26.70
N GLN A 213 -15.16 19.12 -27.41
CA GLN A 213 -15.81 20.40 -27.10
C GLN A 213 -17.32 20.33 -27.23
N LYS A 214 -17.84 19.70 -28.29
CA LYS A 214 -19.29 19.57 -28.49
C LYS A 214 -19.91 18.62 -27.46
N SER A 215 -19.24 17.51 -27.15
CA SER A 215 -19.67 16.58 -26.09
C SER A 215 -19.77 17.29 -24.73
N MET A 216 -18.74 18.05 -24.35
CA MET A 216 -18.74 18.86 -23.12
C MET A 216 -19.88 19.87 -23.09
N ASN A 217 -20.06 20.64 -24.15
CA ASN A 217 -21.13 21.64 -24.23
C ASN A 217 -22.52 21.01 -24.12
N ASP A 218 -22.77 19.95 -24.90
CA ASP A 218 -24.05 19.24 -24.91
C ASP A 218 -24.35 18.63 -23.53
N LEU A 219 -23.35 18.06 -22.85
CA LEU A 219 -23.50 17.51 -21.50
C LEU A 219 -23.81 18.60 -20.48
N CYS A 220 -23.06 19.71 -20.49
CA CYS A 220 -23.33 20.86 -19.63
C CYS A 220 -24.71 21.46 -19.90
N ASP A 221 -25.17 21.45 -21.15
CA ASP A 221 -26.48 21.96 -21.53
C ASP A 221 -27.64 21.04 -21.14
N VAL A 222 -27.42 19.72 -21.18
CA VAL A 222 -28.42 18.73 -20.79
C VAL A 222 -28.56 18.66 -19.27
N PHE A 223 -27.43 18.70 -18.56
CA PHE A 223 -27.33 18.56 -17.11
C PHE A 223 -26.98 19.89 -16.43
N LYS A 224 -27.62 21.00 -16.86
CA LYS A 224 -27.31 22.38 -16.41
C LYS A 224 -27.31 22.60 -14.89
N ASN A 225 -28.12 21.83 -14.16
CA ASN A 225 -28.23 21.93 -12.71
C ASN A 225 -27.15 21.12 -11.97
N HIS A 226 -26.23 20.52 -12.72
CA HIS A 226 -25.22 19.61 -12.23
C HIS A 226 -23.84 20.07 -12.70
N LYS A 227 -22.89 20.16 -11.77
CA LYS A 227 -21.52 20.57 -12.10
C LYS A 227 -20.79 19.41 -12.77
N ILE A 228 -20.61 19.49 -14.09
CA ILE A 228 -19.75 18.56 -14.82
C ILE A 228 -18.30 19.00 -14.69
N ASP A 229 -17.45 18.07 -14.24
CA ASP A 229 -16.01 18.30 -14.15
C ASP A 229 -15.37 18.21 -15.55
N LYS A 230 -14.68 19.29 -15.92
CA LYS A 230 -14.03 19.41 -17.23
C LYS A 230 -12.82 18.49 -17.37
N GLU A 231 -12.08 18.29 -16.29
CA GLU A 231 -10.90 17.42 -16.26
C GLU A 231 -11.33 15.96 -16.30
N ASP A 232 -12.35 15.58 -15.54
CA ASP A 232 -12.91 14.21 -15.57
C ASP A 232 -13.48 13.87 -16.95
N HIS A 233 -14.27 14.77 -17.56
CA HIS A 233 -14.73 14.57 -18.94
C HIS A 233 -13.57 14.45 -19.92
N GLY A 234 -12.57 15.34 -19.84
CA GLY A 234 -11.42 15.34 -20.73
C GLY A 234 -10.63 14.03 -20.63
N TYR A 235 -10.47 13.52 -19.41
CA TYR A 235 -9.88 12.23 -19.13
C TYR A 235 -10.67 11.10 -19.80
N TRP A 236 -11.96 10.96 -19.51
CA TRP A 236 -12.80 9.88 -20.06
C TRP A 236 -12.94 9.95 -21.57
N TYR A 237 -13.10 11.14 -22.14
CA TYR A 237 -13.21 11.34 -23.58
C TYR A 237 -11.92 10.89 -24.29
N LYS A 238 -10.75 11.31 -23.81
CA LYS A 238 -9.46 10.89 -24.37
C LYS A 238 -9.28 9.38 -24.25
N ARG A 239 -9.68 8.81 -23.10
CA ARG A 239 -9.56 7.39 -22.83
C ARG A 239 -10.41 6.53 -23.77
N PHE A 240 -11.68 6.89 -23.95
CA PHE A 240 -12.59 6.22 -24.90
C PHE A 240 -12.14 6.39 -26.34
N LYS A 241 -11.62 7.57 -26.72
CA LYS A 241 -11.06 7.81 -28.06
C LYS A 241 -9.88 6.88 -28.37
N ASN A 242 -9.12 6.50 -27.36
CA ASN A 242 -8.00 5.56 -27.47
C ASN A 242 -8.43 4.08 -27.39
N GLY A 243 -9.73 3.79 -27.32
CA GLY A 243 -10.27 2.43 -27.30
C GLY A 243 -10.32 1.75 -25.93
N HIS A 244 -9.94 2.45 -24.86
CA HIS A 244 -10.06 1.92 -23.50
C HIS A 244 -11.45 2.21 -22.92
N LEU A 245 -12.19 1.16 -22.54
CA LEU A 245 -13.52 1.26 -21.93
C LEU A 245 -13.44 1.59 -20.43
N PHE A 246 -14.46 1.19 -19.65
CA PHE A 246 -14.67 1.54 -18.24
C PHE A 246 -13.65 0.95 -17.24
N SER A 247 -12.67 0.15 -17.66
CA SER A 247 -11.69 -0.44 -16.74
C SER A 247 -10.92 0.68 -16.02
N GLN A 248 -11.03 0.77 -14.70
CA GLN A 248 -10.31 1.77 -13.94
C GLN A 248 -8.80 1.51 -14.06
N VAL A 249 -8.05 2.52 -14.53
CA VAL A 249 -6.59 2.47 -14.50
C VAL A 249 -6.20 2.62 -13.04
N THR A 250 -5.64 1.56 -12.47
CA THR A 250 -5.13 1.56 -11.10
C THR A 250 -3.67 2.01 -11.11
N PHE A 251 -3.14 2.37 -9.94
CA PHE A 251 -1.72 2.69 -9.79
C PHE A 251 -0.81 1.59 -10.39
N SER A 252 -1.20 0.32 -10.28
CA SER A 252 -0.49 -0.83 -10.85
C SER A 252 -0.45 -0.87 -12.38
N ASN A 253 -1.22 -0.02 -13.07
CA ASN A 253 -1.19 0.11 -14.52
C ASN A 253 -0.23 1.21 -15.00
N LEU A 254 0.40 1.96 -14.08
CA LEU A 254 1.44 2.91 -14.44
C LEU A 254 2.67 2.15 -14.98
N PRO A 255 3.36 2.71 -15.98
CA PRO A 255 4.66 2.19 -16.42
C PRO A 255 5.69 2.13 -15.29
N GLU A 256 6.59 1.15 -15.33
CA GLU A 256 7.60 0.93 -14.26
C GLU A 256 8.54 2.12 -14.06
N ASP A 257 8.87 2.84 -15.13
CA ASP A 257 9.68 4.06 -15.09
C ASP A 257 8.99 5.19 -14.33
N VAL A 258 7.68 5.37 -14.54
CA VAL A 258 6.87 6.34 -13.80
C VAL A 258 6.78 5.96 -12.31
N ILE A 259 6.57 4.68 -12.01
CA ILE A 259 6.54 4.20 -10.61
C ILE A 259 7.91 4.40 -9.94
N SER A 260 9.00 4.16 -10.67
CA SER A 260 10.37 4.37 -10.18
C SER A 260 10.63 5.85 -9.89
N GLU A 261 10.16 6.75 -10.75
CA GLU A 261 10.26 8.20 -10.54
C GLU A 261 9.48 8.63 -9.28
N ILE A 262 8.25 8.15 -9.12
CA ILE A 262 7.45 8.39 -7.92
C ILE A 262 8.19 7.88 -6.68
N ALA A 263 8.64 6.61 -6.68
CA ALA A 263 9.38 6.02 -5.57
C ALA A 263 10.65 6.81 -5.22
N GLY A 264 11.36 7.34 -6.22
CA GLY A 264 12.56 8.17 -6.03
C GLY A 264 12.29 9.55 -5.43
N THR A 265 11.03 10.01 -5.41
CA THR A 265 10.62 11.29 -4.80
C THR A 265 9.92 11.13 -3.45
N CYS A 266 9.67 9.89 -3.01
CA CYS A 266 9.01 9.62 -1.74
C CYS A 266 9.90 10.01 -0.54
N ASP A 267 9.26 10.49 0.53
CA ASP A 267 9.86 10.45 1.86
C ASP A 267 10.08 9.01 2.33
N LEU A 268 10.85 8.83 3.40
CA LEU A 268 11.24 7.52 3.91
C LEU A 268 10.04 6.63 4.28
N THR A 269 9.03 7.21 4.93
CA THR A 269 7.83 6.49 5.35
C THR A 269 7.01 6.03 4.15
N SER A 270 6.74 6.94 3.22
CA SER A 270 6.02 6.69 1.97
C SER A 270 6.75 5.65 1.10
N TYR A 271 8.09 5.69 1.07
CA TYR A 271 8.94 4.73 0.35
C TYR A 271 8.73 3.30 0.86
N PHE A 272 8.77 3.10 2.19
CA PHE A 272 8.53 1.78 2.79
C PHE A 272 7.07 1.34 2.67
N GLN A 273 6.11 2.26 2.75
CA GLN A 273 4.71 1.94 2.50
C GLN A 273 4.51 1.40 1.09
N LEU A 274 5.07 2.08 0.07
CA LEU A 274 4.98 1.67 -1.33
C LEU A 274 5.58 0.26 -1.54
N ARG A 275 6.72 0.00 -0.90
CA ARG A 275 7.39 -1.32 -0.89
C ARG A 275 6.50 -2.45 -0.33
N ASN A 276 5.58 -2.13 0.56
CA ASN A 276 4.73 -3.11 1.25
C ASN A 276 3.40 -3.39 0.55
N VAL A 277 3.05 -2.65 -0.51
CA VAL A 277 1.75 -2.79 -1.20
C VAL A 277 1.66 -4.08 -2.03
N SER A 278 2.66 -4.38 -2.87
CA SER A 278 2.64 -5.56 -3.76
C SER A 278 4.03 -6.07 -4.10
N HIS A 279 4.13 -7.30 -4.61
CA HIS A 279 5.40 -7.87 -5.07
C HIS A 279 6.01 -7.09 -6.24
N SER A 280 5.19 -6.66 -7.21
CA SER A 280 5.66 -5.87 -8.34
C SER A 280 6.21 -4.51 -7.90
N LEU A 281 5.48 -3.80 -7.02
CA LEU A 281 5.93 -2.52 -6.47
C LEU A 281 7.18 -2.68 -5.63
N ARG A 282 7.25 -3.71 -4.78
CA ARG A 282 8.46 -4.04 -4.02
C ARG A 282 9.67 -4.22 -4.93
N SER A 283 9.52 -4.98 -6.01
CA SER A 283 10.61 -5.17 -6.97
C SER A 283 11.07 -3.85 -7.57
N ILE A 284 10.16 -2.95 -7.95
CA ILE A 284 10.54 -1.64 -8.53
C ILE A 284 11.23 -0.75 -7.48
N VAL A 285 10.65 -0.68 -6.27
CA VAL A 285 11.16 0.11 -5.15
C VAL A 285 12.55 -0.38 -4.74
N ASP A 286 12.77 -1.69 -4.63
CA ASP A 286 14.08 -2.28 -4.23
C ASP A 286 15.21 -1.97 -5.22
N HIS A 287 14.89 -1.58 -6.47
CA HIS A 287 15.85 -1.14 -7.49
C HIS A 287 15.90 0.38 -7.68
N THR A 288 15.09 1.13 -6.93
CA THR A 288 15.08 2.60 -6.92
C THR A 288 16.06 3.11 -5.87
N LYS A 289 16.58 4.34 -6.03
CA LYS A 289 17.46 4.93 -5.00
C LYS A 289 16.62 5.21 -3.75
N PRO A 290 16.93 4.61 -2.59
CA PRO A 290 16.19 4.87 -1.36
C PRO A 290 16.50 6.28 -0.83
N PRO A 291 15.52 6.95 -0.19
CA PRO A 291 15.72 8.25 0.44
C PRO A 291 16.43 8.13 1.80
N ILE A 292 17.46 7.30 1.90
CA ILE A 292 18.22 7.04 3.12
C ILE A 292 19.62 7.59 2.94
N THR A 293 20.02 8.45 3.86
CA THR A 293 21.35 9.09 3.89
C THR A 293 22.09 8.80 5.19
N HIS A 294 21.39 8.51 6.28
CA HIS A 294 21.99 8.21 7.58
C HIS A 294 21.48 6.86 8.09
N ILE A 295 22.39 6.01 8.58
CA ILE A 295 22.05 4.76 9.26
C ILE A 295 22.86 4.68 10.56
N ILE A 296 22.16 4.50 11.68
CA ILE A 296 22.78 4.15 12.96
C ILE A 296 22.33 2.74 13.30
N VAL A 297 23.28 1.85 13.61
CA VAL A 297 23.03 0.48 14.04
C VAL A 297 23.59 0.31 15.43
N GLU A 298 22.74 -0.04 16.39
CA GLU A 298 23.16 -0.34 17.76
C GLU A 298 22.81 -1.77 18.10
N CYS A 299 23.82 -2.58 18.42
CA CYS A 299 23.68 -3.99 18.75
C CYS A 299 23.94 -4.20 20.24
N GLU A 300 22.88 -4.52 20.98
CA GLU A 300 22.92 -4.88 22.40
C GLU A 300 22.69 -6.39 22.60
N GLU A 301 22.73 -6.85 23.85
CA GLU A 301 22.60 -8.28 24.19
C GLU A 301 21.21 -8.85 23.90
N ASN A 302 20.16 -8.05 24.09
CA ASN A 302 18.76 -8.49 23.94
C ASN A 302 18.00 -7.67 22.89
N GLN A 303 18.70 -6.81 22.15
CA GLN A 303 18.08 -5.87 21.24
C GLN A 303 19.05 -5.41 20.15
N ILE A 304 18.52 -5.18 18.94
CA ILE A 304 19.21 -4.43 17.88
C ILE A 304 18.33 -3.25 17.48
N SER A 305 18.87 -2.04 17.48
CA SER A 305 18.22 -0.83 17.01
C SER A 305 18.81 -0.41 15.65
N LEU A 306 17.94 0.06 14.76
CA LEU A 306 18.30 0.73 13.51
C LEU A 306 17.62 2.09 13.50
N ASN A 307 18.40 3.17 13.35
CA ASN A 307 17.86 4.50 13.12
C ASN A 307 18.16 4.93 11.70
N LEU A 308 17.10 5.20 10.93
CA LEU A 308 17.19 5.65 9.54
C LEU A 308 16.89 7.15 9.49
N ASN A 309 17.82 7.94 8.92
CA ASN A 309 17.75 9.40 8.81
C ASN A 309 17.52 10.17 10.12
N ASN A 310 17.74 9.55 11.29
CA ASN A 310 17.36 10.12 12.58
C ASN A 310 15.85 10.40 12.71
N GLU A 311 15.03 9.70 11.92
CA GLU A 311 13.58 9.90 11.86
C GLU A 311 12.81 8.64 12.25
N VAL A 312 13.34 7.46 11.90
CA VAL A 312 12.62 6.20 12.02
C VAL A 312 13.44 5.21 12.84
N PRO A 313 13.19 5.11 14.16
CA PRO A 313 13.75 4.05 14.98
C PRO A 313 13.02 2.72 14.74
N VAL A 314 13.80 1.69 14.42
CA VAL A 314 13.36 0.31 14.25
C VAL A 314 14.09 -0.55 15.27
N ILE A 315 13.35 -1.22 16.15
CA ILE A 315 13.88 -2.05 17.22
C ILE A 315 13.49 -3.51 17.01
N PHE A 316 14.48 -4.39 17.08
CA PHE A 316 14.33 -5.85 17.05
C PHE A 316 14.74 -6.39 18.41
N THR A 317 13.86 -7.12 19.09
CA THR A 317 14.13 -7.59 20.46
C THR A 317 13.32 -8.84 20.78
N ASP A 318 13.79 -9.64 21.73
CA ASP A 318 13.02 -10.72 22.36
C ASP A 318 12.29 -10.26 23.64
N LEU A 319 12.56 -9.04 24.11
CA LEU A 319 11.97 -8.46 25.32
C LEU A 319 10.47 -8.15 25.15
N ASN A 320 9.72 -8.47 26.21
CA ASN A 320 8.27 -8.30 26.24
C ASN A 320 7.87 -6.81 26.19
N ASP A 321 8.47 -5.99 27.05
CA ASP A 321 8.11 -4.60 27.24
C ASP A 321 9.31 -3.71 26.88
N VAL A 322 9.22 -3.04 25.74
CA VAL A 322 10.17 -2.00 25.32
C VAL A 322 9.31 -0.82 24.95
N ASP A 323 9.42 0.25 25.72
CA ASP A 323 8.69 1.49 25.48
C ASP A 323 9.25 2.19 24.22
N PRO A 324 8.39 2.88 23.45
CA PRO A 324 8.86 3.69 22.34
C PRO A 324 9.82 4.77 22.85
N PRO A 325 10.90 5.10 22.10
CA PRO A 325 11.80 6.19 22.47
C PRO A 325 11.01 7.48 22.67
N SER A 326 11.32 8.24 23.73
CA SER A 326 10.61 9.49 24.07
C SER A 326 10.65 10.51 22.94
N ASP A 327 11.70 10.48 22.13
CA ASP A 327 11.93 11.44 21.05
C ASP A 327 11.17 11.10 19.76
N PHE A 328 10.66 9.86 19.63
CA PHE A 328 10.04 9.35 18.40
C PHE A 328 8.81 8.46 18.66
N PRO A 329 7.78 8.93 19.39
CA PRO A 329 6.63 8.09 19.75
C PRO A 329 5.80 7.64 18.53
N ASP A 330 5.77 8.42 17.45
CA ASP A 330 4.86 8.22 16.31
C ASP A 330 5.42 7.31 15.19
N HIS A 331 6.75 7.13 15.11
CA HIS A 331 7.43 6.44 13.99
C HIS A 331 8.33 5.29 14.46
N PHE A 332 7.88 4.60 15.51
CA PHE A 332 8.59 3.50 16.13
C PHE A 332 8.11 2.13 15.62
N TYR A 333 9.03 1.29 15.15
CA TYR A 333 8.72 -0.08 14.72
C TYR A 333 9.38 -1.11 15.64
N LYS A 334 8.57 -1.94 16.32
CA LYS A 334 9.05 -3.07 17.14
C LYS A 334 8.79 -4.40 16.47
N PHE A 335 9.84 -5.20 16.29
CA PHE A 335 9.75 -6.58 15.85
C PHE A 335 10.14 -7.50 17.00
N LYS A 336 9.16 -8.28 17.47
CA LYS A 336 9.37 -9.28 18.51
C LYS A 336 9.58 -10.66 17.88
N ASP A 337 10.77 -11.21 18.03
CA ASP A 337 11.11 -12.55 17.57
C ASP A 337 12.18 -13.16 18.49
N ASN A 338 12.12 -14.47 18.74
CA ASN A 338 13.16 -15.17 19.49
C ASN A 338 14.49 -15.20 18.72
N ASP A 339 14.47 -14.94 17.41
CA ASP A 339 15.62 -14.82 16.53
C ASP A 339 15.77 -13.36 16.02
N TYR A 340 15.51 -12.39 16.89
CA TYR A 340 15.50 -10.96 16.57
C TYR A 340 16.76 -10.49 15.82
N GLN A 341 17.93 -11.08 16.13
CA GLN A 341 19.20 -10.82 15.44
C GLN A 341 19.10 -11.13 13.95
N LYS A 342 18.59 -12.32 13.56
CA LYS A 342 18.44 -12.68 12.15
C LYS A 342 17.45 -11.77 11.44
N VAL A 343 16.36 -11.39 12.11
CA VAL A 343 15.37 -10.47 11.54
C VAL A 343 16.01 -9.09 11.29
N ALA A 344 16.76 -8.57 12.26
CA ALA A 344 17.45 -7.28 12.15
C ALA A 344 18.49 -7.27 11.02
N PHE A 345 19.36 -8.29 10.95
CA PHE A 345 20.39 -8.36 9.92
C PHE A 345 19.81 -8.61 8.52
N ASN A 346 18.70 -9.37 8.39
CA ASN A 346 17.99 -9.50 7.11
C ASN A 346 17.34 -8.17 6.69
N TYR A 347 16.84 -7.39 7.65
CA TYR A 347 16.32 -6.05 7.38
C TYR A 347 17.43 -5.13 6.85
N LEU A 348 18.58 -5.12 7.52
CA LEU A 348 19.76 -4.36 7.08
C LEU A 348 20.27 -4.84 5.71
N GLU A 349 20.25 -6.15 5.47
CA GLU A 349 20.62 -6.78 4.19
C GLU A 349 19.78 -6.26 3.02
N ILE A 350 18.47 -6.12 3.21
CA ILE A 350 17.57 -5.57 2.19
C ILE A 350 18.00 -4.15 1.80
N LEU A 351 18.41 -3.33 2.77
CA LEU A 351 18.85 -1.95 2.52
C LEU A 351 20.21 -1.94 1.80
N LEU A 352 21.19 -2.65 2.36
CA LEU A 352 22.57 -2.65 1.85
C LEU A 352 22.73 -3.38 0.52
N LYS A 353 21.80 -4.27 0.14
CA LYS A 353 21.79 -4.90 -1.19
C LYS A 353 21.45 -3.96 -2.33
N ASN A 354 20.91 -2.77 -2.05
CA ASN A 354 20.57 -1.80 -3.07
C ASN A 354 21.82 -1.01 -3.53
N PRO A 355 22.33 -1.22 -4.76
CA PRO A 355 23.56 -0.58 -5.22
C PRO A 355 23.42 0.93 -5.47
N LYS A 356 22.20 1.46 -5.44
CA LYS A 356 21.93 2.91 -5.56
C LYS A 356 21.88 3.61 -4.20
N LEU A 357 21.95 2.88 -3.09
CA LEU A 357 22.03 3.45 -1.75
C LEU A 357 23.30 4.31 -1.63
N GLN A 358 23.13 5.53 -1.13
CA GLN A 358 24.22 6.49 -0.94
C GLN A 358 24.09 7.08 0.46
N LEU A 359 25.00 6.67 1.35
CA LEU A 359 25.00 7.08 2.74
C LEU A 359 25.99 8.21 2.94
N ASP A 360 25.51 9.29 3.55
CA ASP A 360 26.33 10.38 4.03
C ASP A 360 26.99 9.98 5.36
N TYR A 361 26.26 9.27 6.22
CA TYR A 361 26.71 8.90 7.55
C TYR A 361 26.29 7.47 7.92
N VAL A 362 27.22 6.70 8.47
CA VAL A 362 26.96 5.40 9.08
C VAL A 362 27.61 5.35 10.46
N GLN A 363 26.85 4.95 11.46
CA GLN A 363 27.38 4.67 12.79
C GLN A 363 27.04 3.24 13.20
N LEU A 364 28.04 2.55 13.71
CA LEU A 364 27.93 1.20 14.22
C LEU A 364 28.35 1.17 15.68
N VAL A 365 27.46 0.70 16.55
CA VAL A 365 27.69 0.55 17.99
C VAL A 365 27.40 -0.90 18.36
N PHE A 366 28.36 -1.58 18.95
CA PHE A 366 28.20 -2.96 19.44
C PHE A 366 28.47 -3.00 20.95
N SER A 367 27.81 -3.87 21.72
CA SER A 367 28.14 -3.98 23.15
C SER A 367 29.36 -4.88 23.40
N ASP A 368 30.15 -4.58 24.43
CA ASP A 368 31.32 -5.37 24.85
C ASP A 368 30.99 -6.86 25.04
N ASP A 369 29.84 -7.16 25.64
CA ASP A 369 29.42 -8.54 25.90
C ASP A 369 28.95 -9.31 24.64
N THR A 370 28.66 -8.62 23.53
CA THR A 370 28.05 -9.21 22.32
C THR A 370 29.01 -9.43 21.15
N HIS A 371 30.30 -9.15 21.36
CA HIS A 371 31.35 -9.13 20.34
C HIS A 371 31.45 -10.37 19.44
N ASN A 372 30.91 -11.53 19.86
CA ASN A 372 31.07 -12.76 19.11
C ASN A 372 29.96 -13.05 18.09
N LYS A 373 28.68 -12.93 18.45
CA LYS A 373 27.58 -13.34 17.55
C LYS A 373 27.15 -12.24 16.59
N ASN A 374 26.88 -11.03 17.11
CA ASN A 374 26.41 -9.91 16.30
C ASN A 374 27.48 -9.48 15.30
N ASN A 375 28.74 -9.36 15.72
CA ASN A 375 29.84 -9.01 14.83
C ASN A 375 30.03 -10.08 13.74
N GLN A 376 29.91 -11.37 14.08
CA GLN A 376 30.01 -12.43 13.07
C GLN A 376 28.90 -12.32 12.02
N MET A 377 27.64 -12.14 12.45
CA MET A 377 26.52 -11.95 11.54
C MET A 377 26.69 -10.70 10.67
N PHE A 378 27.23 -9.63 11.23
CA PHE A 378 27.52 -8.41 10.49
C PHE A 378 28.64 -8.61 9.47
N ARG A 379 29.74 -9.28 9.83
CA ARG A 379 30.81 -9.66 8.88
C ARG A 379 30.26 -10.51 7.74
N ASP A 380 29.45 -11.51 8.07
CA ASP A 380 28.84 -12.39 7.07
C ASP A 380 27.93 -11.62 6.12
N LEU A 381 27.15 -10.66 6.66
CA LEU A 381 26.35 -9.75 5.87
C LEU A 381 27.23 -8.92 4.90
N LEU A 382 28.25 -8.23 5.41
CA LEU A 382 29.12 -7.40 4.57
C LEU A 382 29.84 -8.21 3.49
N ASN A 383 30.31 -9.42 3.82
CA ASN A 383 30.96 -10.32 2.89
C ASN A 383 30.00 -10.92 1.85
N SER A 384 28.69 -10.96 2.14
CA SER A 384 27.66 -11.45 1.22
C SER A 384 27.27 -10.42 0.14
N LEU A 385 27.63 -9.15 0.33
CA LEU A 385 27.28 -8.08 -0.61
C LEU A 385 28.02 -8.28 -1.94
N SER A 386 27.26 -8.27 -3.04
CA SER A 386 27.79 -8.38 -4.41
C SER A 386 28.43 -7.10 -4.94
N HIS A 387 28.41 -6.02 -4.15
CA HIS A 387 28.94 -4.70 -4.51
C HIS A 387 29.47 -3.99 -3.27
N LYS A 388 30.28 -2.95 -3.48
CA LYS A 388 30.79 -2.08 -2.42
C LYS A 388 29.80 -0.96 -2.11
N ILE A 389 29.64 -0.62 -0.84
CA ILE A 389 28.67 0.38 -0.37
C ILE A 389 29.22 1.81 -0.49
N HIS A 390 28.37 2.78 -0.81
CA HIS A 390 28.75 4.21 -0.83
C HIS A 390 28.51 4.81 0.55
N VAL A 391 29.59 5.20 1.23
CA VAL A 391 29.54 5.83 2.57
C VAL A 391 30.56 6.96 2.62
N LYS A 392 30.15 8.16 3.07
CA LYS A 392 31.06 9.30 3.24
C LYS A 392 31.68 9.37 4.62
N GLU A 393 30.88 9.21 5.67
CA GLU A 393 31.33 9.25 7.05
C GLU A 393 30.97 7.95 7.76
N PHE A 394 31.95 7.36 8.43
CA PHE A 394 31.81 6.05 9.07
C PHE A 394 32.33 6.12 10.50
N HIS A 395 31.44 5.89 11.47
CA HIS A 395 31.73 5.87 12.89
C HIS A 395 31.59 4.44 13.41
N ILE A 396 32.62 3.95 14.07
CA ILE A 396 32.71 2.59 14.56
C ILE A 396 32.98 2.63 16.05
N HIS A 397 32.12 1.98 16.83
CA HIS A 397 32.28 1.82 18.26
C HIS A 397 32.30 0.33 18.60
N PHE A 398 33.28 -0.08 19.41
CA PHE A 398 33.31 -1.41 20.05
C PHE A 398 33.31 -2.58 19.05
N LEU A 399 34.14 -2.48 18.01
CA LEU A 399 34.32 -3.54 17.01
C LEU A 399 35.77 -4.05 17.04
N THR A 400 35.94 -5.35 16.78
CA THR A 400 37.29 -5.93 16.71
C THR A 400 38.07 -5.37 15.51
N ASP A 401 39.39 -5.37 15.61
CA ASP A 401 40.32 -5.08 14.52
C ASP A 401 39.93 -5.70 13.16
N LYS A 402 39.57 -7.00 13.17
CA LYS A 402 39.14 -7.73 11.98
C LYS A 402 37.83 -7.20 11.40
N ASP A 403 36.91 -6.76 12.26
CA ASP A 403 35.64 -6.15 11.86
C ASP A 403 35.88 -4.82 11.16
N ILE A 404 36.72 -3.96 11.76
CA ILE A 404 37.05 -2.63 11.22
C ILE A 404 37.61 -2.76 9.80
N ILE A 405 38.55 -3.68 9.58
CA ILE A 405 39.09 -3.94 8.23
C ILE A 405 37.99 -4.41 7.27
N THR A 406 37.11 -5.31 7.73
CA THR A 406 36.01 -5.84 6.90
C THR A 406 35.07 -4.71 6.46
N VAL A 407 34.74 -3.81 7.38
CA VAL A 407 33.94 -2.60 7.12
C VAL A 407 34.63 -1.69 6.11
N VAL A 408 35.89 -1.33 6.33
CA VAL A 408 36.60 -0.41 5.42
C VAL A 408 36.72 -1.02 4.02
N LYS A 409 36.99 -2.32 3.91
CA LYS A 409 37.10 -3.02 2.61
C LYS A 409 35.76 -3.11 1.86
N CYS A 410 34.62 -3.11 2.56
CA CYS A 410 33.29 -3.15 1.95
C CYS A 410 32.84 -1.79 1.38
N VAL A 411 33.44 -0.68 1.83
CA VAL A 411 33.14 0.67 1.31
C VAL A 411 33.80 0.88 -0.05
N LYS A 412 33.08 1.56 -0.96
CA LYS A 412 33.55 1.88 -2.31
C LYS A 412 34.76 2.84 -2.24
N PRO A 413 35.89 2.53 -2.89
CA PRO A 413 37.04 3.43 -2.95
C PRO A 413 36.67 4.83 -3.45
N GLY A 414 37.27 5.85 -2.83
CA GLY A 414 37.03 7.27 -3.13
C GLY A 414 35.69 7.83 -2.63
N THR A 415 34.90 7.07 -1.86
CA THR A 415 33.65 7.57 -1.26
C THR A 415 33.80 7.93 0.21
N LEU A 416 34.61 7.17 0.96
CA LEU A 416 34.90 7.39 2.36
C LEU A 416 35.75 8.67 2.52
N LYS A 417 35.20 9.65 3.24
CA LYS A 417 35.87 10.91 3.61
C LYS A 417 36.35 10.89 5.05
N SER A 418 35.56 10.35 5.95
CA SER A 418 35.83 10.39 7.39
C SER A 418 35.64 9.02 8.02
N LEU A 419 36.65 8.57 8.77
CA LEU A 419 36.62 7.31 9.52
C LEU A 419 36.94 7.58 11.00
N LEU A 420 36.00 7.27 11.88
CA LEU A 420 36.16 7.42 13.32
C LEU A 420 36.03 6.06 14.00
N VAL A 421 36.99 5.72 14.86
CA VAL A 421 37.05 4.45 15.58
C VAL A 421 37.17 4.72 17.09
N PHE A 422 36.11 4.41 17.83
CA PHE A 422 35.97 4.67 19.26
C PHE A 422 35.89 3.38 20.08
N GLU A 423 36.41 3.39 21.30
CA GLU A 423 36.38 2.27 22.25
C GLU A 423 36.12 2.73 23.69
N ASN A 424 35.88 1.76 24.59
CA ASN A 424 35.53 2.00 25.99
C ASN A 424 36.74 2.27 26.87
N GLU A 425 37.90 1.66 26.56
CA GLU A 425 39.14 1.86 27.29
C GLU A 425 40.20 2.51 26.39
N ASP A 426 40.71 3.65 26.86
CA ASP A 426 41.82 4.39 26.25
C ASP A 426 43.14 3.61 26.45
N ASP A 427 43.35 2.45 25.81
CA ASP A 427 44.65 1.75 25.74
C ASP A 427 44.66 0.48 24.85
N GLU A 428 43.54 0.05 24.28
CA GLU A 428 43.51 -1.15 23.43
C GLU A 428 44.22 -0.89 22.07
N GLU A 429 45.16 -1.78 21.71
CA GLU A 429 46.03 -1.61 20.54
C GLU A 429 45.33 -2.04 19.25
N LEU A 430 45.29 -1.17 18.23
CA LEU A 430 44.83 -1.53 16.87
C LEU A 430 45.95 -2.25 16.10
N SER A 431 46.17 -3.51 16.44
CA SER A 431 47.19 -4.39 15.83
C SER A 431 47.12 -4.45 14.30
N THR A 432 45.94 -4.24 13.72
CA THR A 432 45.68 -4.38 12.28
C THR A 432 45.80 -3.09 11.46
N ILE A 433 46.27 -1.99 12.06
CA ILE A 433 46.45 -0.70 11.37
C ILE A 433 47.26 -0.81 10.07
N HIS A 434 48.27 -1.67 10.05
CA HIS A 434 49.11 -1.91 8.88
C HIS A 434 48.32 -2.45 7.67
N GLU A 435 47.23 -3.18 7.88
CA GLU A 435 46.33 -3.61 6.80
C GLU A 435 45.43 -2.47 6.31
N LEU A 436 44.99 -1.58 7.20
CA LEU A 436 44.12 -0.46 6.86
C LEU A 436 44.84 0.55 5.96
N VAL A 437 46.09 0.88 6.29
CA VAL A 437 46.94 1.82 5.55
C VAL A 437 47.13 1.41 4.08
N GLU A 438 47.08 0.11 3.79
CA GLU A 438 47.21 -0.41 2.43
C GLU A 438 45.92 -0.32 1.60
N THR A 439 44.78 0.03 2.20
CA THR A 439 43.50 0.12 1.48
C THR A 439 43.40 1.41 0.67
N GLU A 440 42.76 1.34 -0.51
CA GLU A 440 42.46 2.56 -1.29
C GLU A 440 41.50 3.49 -0.55
N GLN A 441 40.62 2.94 0.30
CA GLN A 441 39.68 3.70 1.10
C GLN A 441 40.42 4.59 2.11
N TRP A 442 41.45 4.06 2.79
CA TRP A 442 42.30 4.82 3.70
C TRP A 442 43.05 5.96 3.00
N ARG A 443 43.67 5.66 1.85
CA ARG A 443 44.50 6.63 1.10
C ARG A 443 43.70 7.81 0.52
N ASN A 444 42.39 7.63 0.34
CA ASN A 444 41.50 8.67 -0.19
C ASN A 444 40.69 9.39 0.90
N ALA A 445 40.74 8.93 2.15
CA ALA A 445 40.01 9.57 3.24
C ALA A 445 40.71 10.86 3.70
N GLU A 446 39.90 11.83 4.10
CA GLU A 446 40.30 13.19 4.49
C GLU A 446 40.51 13.28 6.02
N ILE A 447 39.73 12.51 6.78
CA ILE A 447 39.71 12.58 8.25
C ILE A 447 39.82 11.18 8.86
N PHE A 448 40.70 11.04 9.85
CA PHE A 448 40.80 9.81 10.65
C PHE A 448 40.93 10.12 12.15
N LEU A 449 40.00 9.65 12.96
CA LEU A 449 40.09 9.77 14.42
C LEU A 449 40.04 8.39 15.06
N SER A 450 40.96 8.09 15.98
CA SER A 450 40.92 6.87 16.76
C SER A 450 41.37 7.08 18.19
N GLY A 451 40.62 6.53 19.14
CA GLY A 451 41.02 6.43 20.54
C GLY A 451 42.00 5.28 20.82
N LYS A 452 42.12 4.31 19.90
CA LYS A 452 43.01 3.15 20.05
C LYS A 452 44.48 3.53 20.03
N LEU A 453 45.29 2.75 20.73
CA LEU A 453 46.76 2.85 20.64
C LEU A 453 47.23 2.24 19.31
N LEU A 454 48.06 2.97 18.56
CA LEU A 454 48.56 2.56 17.25
C LEU A 454 50.07 2.31 17.32
N ASP A 455 50.50 1.10 16.96
CA ASP A 455 51.91 0.75 16.78
C ASP A 455 52.28 0.83 15.29
N THR A 456 52.46 2.05 14.79
CA THR A 456 52.78 2.31 13.38
C THR A 456 53.50 3.65 13.21
N SER A 457 54.01 3.96 12.01
CA SER A 457 54.62 5.26 11.71
C SER A 457 53.56 6.35 11.57
N ILE A 458 53.80 7.52 12.17
CA ILE A 458 52.90 8.68 12.03
C ILE A 458 52.83 9.21 10.58
N GLU A 459 53.83 8.91 9.76
CA GLU A 459 53.87 9.32 8.35
C GLU A 459 52.67 8.79 7.56
N HIS A 460 52.10 7.66 7.97
CA HIS A 460 50.90 7.08 7.36
C HIS A 460 49.63 7.92 7.53
N PHE A 461 49.70 9.02 8.29
CA PHE A 461 48.58 9.92 8.57
C PHE A 461 48.74 11.32 7.98
N PHE A 462 49.91 11.65 7.40
CA PHE A 462 50.18 13.00 6.89
C PHE A 462 49.34 13.39 5.66
N HIS A 463 48.72 12.42 4.98
CA HIS A 463 47.80 12.71 3.87
C HIS A 463 46.39 13.11 4.34
N PHE A 464 46.04 12.90 5.61
CA PHE A 464 44.76 13.35 6.15
C PHE A 464 44.76 14.86 6.39
N ASP A 465 43.66 15.53 6.02
CA ASP A 465 43.43 16.93 6.35
C ASP A 465 43.35 17.15 7.87
N ARG A 466 42.83 16.15 8.60
CA ARG A 466 42.78 16.15 10.06
C ARG A 466 42.83 14.74 10.62
N PHE A 467 43.67 14.53 11.63
CA PHE A 467 43.68 13.28 12.38
C PHE A 467 43.86 13.50 13.89
N LEU A 468 43.37 12.54 14.68
CA LEU A 468 43.55 12.46 16.13
C LEU A 468 43.79 10.99 16.47
N ILE A 469 44.96 10.66 17.00
CA ILE A 469 45.39 9.29 17.24
C ILE A 469 46.20 9.21 18.53
N ASN A 470 46.22 8.03 19.15
CA ASN A 470 47.16 7.67 20.20
C ASN A 470 48.24 6.78 19.58
N ILE A 471 49.50 7.21 19.55
CA ILE A 471 50.62 6.46 18.93
C ILE A 471 51.61 6.00 20.01
N LYS A 472 52.12 4.77 19.88
CA LYS A 472 53.00 4.13 20.87
C LYS A 472 54.33 4.85 21.06
N SER A 473 54.89 5.39 19.99
CA SER A 473 56.13 6.15 20.04
C SER A 473 56.17 7.21 18.96
N LEU A 474 56.78 8.35 19.28
CA LEU A 474 56.99 9.45 18.35
C LEU A 474 58.45 9.91 18.44
N SER A 475 59.15 9.98 17.31
CA SER A 475 60.53 10.48 17.25
C SER A 475 60.57 12.01 17.19
N MET A 476 61.74 12.61 17.44
CA MET A 476 61.92 14.06 17.30
C MET A 476 61.74 14.52 15.84
N GLU A 477 62.14 13.69 14.87
CA GLU A 477 61.99 13.96 13.44
C GLU A 477 60.51 14.03 13.05
N ASP A 478 59.70 13.09 13.56
CA ASP A 478 58.25 13.07 13.38
C ASP A 478 57.58 14.37 13.87
N VAL A 479 57.97 14.85 15.05
CA VAL A 479 57.45 16.11 15.62
C VAL A 479 57.80 17.31 14.74
N MET A 480 59.02 17.35 14.21
CA MET A 480 59.44 18.42 13.30
C MET A 480 58.64 18.39 12.00
N ASN A 481 58.39 17.21 11.45
CA ASN A 481 57.57 17.04 10.26
C ASN A 481 56.13 17.53 10.48
N LEU A 482 55.52 17.24 11.62
CA LEU A 482 54.18 17.77 11.99
C LEU A 482 54.12 19.31 11.98
N THR A 483 55.18 19.99 12.44
CA THR A 483 55.21 21.47 12.47
C THR A 483 55.47 22.11 11.11
N SER A 484 55.94 21.34 10.12
CA SER A 484 56.24 21.83 8.77
C SER A 484 55.07 21.70 7.79
N VAL A 485 54.01 20.97 8.18
CA VAL A 485 52.81 20.65 7.38
C VAL A 485 51.64 21.60 7.71
N SER A 486 51.84 22.61 8.59
CA SER A 486 50.80 23.55 9.02
C SER A 486 50.39 24.60 7.98
#